data_AF-A0A533BA97-F1
#
_entry.id   AF-A0A533BA97-F1
#
_cell.length_a   1.000
_cell.length_b   1.000
_cell.length_c   1.000
_cell.angle_alpha   90.00
_cell.angle_beta   90.00
_cell.angle_gamma   90.00
#
_symmetry.space_group_name_H-M   'P 1'
#
loop_
_entity.id
_entity.type
_entity.pdbx_description
1 polymer ?
#
loop_
_entity_poly.entity_id
_entity_poly.type
_entity_poly.pdbx_seq_one_letter_code
_entity_poly.pdbx_strand_id
1 'polypeptide(L)'
;MQAQINGITLAYGDRGAGLPVVFLHAFLLNRTMWRVQEEALSSQFRIITIDLRGHGESDAPLGHHTLDQAAEDVRTLLDQLATQQAVFVGLSMGGYILFAFYRKYADHVKGLVLAGTRAQADTVEGKEGRFQMAQIAHKKGSSAIADIMIPKLLSPATIQTKPEIVQKVRTMIEGNQTSSIAGDLMAMAERPDSISLLRQITCPTIKMRFFS
;
A
#
# COMPACT_ATOMS: atom_id res chain seq x y z
N MET A 1 11.20 -0.29 -12.89
CA MET A 1 12.20 -1.37 -12.76
C MET A 1 11.50 -2.60 -12.23
N GLN A 2 12.09 -3.79 -12.35
CA GLN A 2 11.54 -5.04 -11.85
C GLN A 2 12.62 -5.87 -11.15
N ALA A 3 12.24 -6.67 -10.15
CA ALA A 3 13.13 -7.56 -9.41
C ALA A 3 12.42 -8.87 -9.04
N GLN A 4 13.17 -9.98 -8.98
CA GLN A 4 12.66 -11.27 -8.51
C GLN A 4 12.74 -11.33 -6.99
N ILE A 5 11.58 -11.37 -6.34
CA ILE A 5 11.38 -11.23 -4.90
C ILE A 5 10.44 -12.34 -4.42
N ASN A 6 10.91 -13.22 -3.54
CA ASN A 6 10.07 -14.24 -2.88
C ASN A 6 9.15 -15.02 -3.86
N GLY A 7 9.69 -15.40 -5.02
CA GLY A 7 8.96 -16.15 -6.04
C GLY A 7 8.03 -15.33 -6.94
N ILE A 8 8.07 -13.99 -6.87
CA ILE A 8 7.33 -13.09 -7.77
C ILE A 8 8.22 -12.00 -8.35
N THR A 9 7.81 -11.44 -9.48
CA THR A 9 8.36 -10.21 -10.02
C THR A 9 7.68 -9.02 -9.34
N LEU A 10 8.44 -8.20 -8.61
CA LEU A 10 7.97 -6.91 -8.11
C LEU A 10 8.45 -5.77 -9.00
N ALA A 11 7.52 -4.91 -9.38
CA ALA A 11 7.83 -3.66 -10.05
C ALA A 11 8.01 -2.51 -9.04
N TYR A 12 9.01 -1.67 -9.29
CA TYR A 12 9.34 -0.55 -8.43
C TYR A 12 9.95 0.61 -9.21
N GLY A 13 9.88 1.82 -8.64
CA GLY A 13 10.66 2.98 -9.02
C GLY A 13 11.78 3.21 -8.00
N ASP A 14 12.92 3.70 -8.46
CA ASP A 14 14.06 4.09 -7.64
C ASP A 14 14.67 5.34 -8.26
N ARG A 15 14.46 6.51 -7.64
CA ARG A 15 14.81 7.80 -8.22
C ARG A 15 15.46 8.71 -7.20
N GLY A 16 16.53 9.39 -7.60
CA GLY A 16 17.29 10.30 -6.75
C GLY A 16 18.41 9.58 -6.00
N ALA A 17 18.98 10.25 -5.00
CA ALA A 17 20.11 9.76 -4.22
C ALA A 17 20.02 10.27 -2.76
N GLY A 18 20.85 9.72 -1.88
CA GLY A 18 20.90 10.11 -0.47
C GLY A 18 20.04 9.22 0.42
N LEU A 19 19.38 9.80 1.43
CA LEU A 19 18.58 9.05 2.41
C LEU A 19 17.40 8.33 1.70
N PRO A 20 17.26 7.00 1.82
CA PRO A 20 16.16 6.26 1.22
C PRO A 20 14.81 6.57 1.88
N VAL A 21 13.80 6.82 1.06
CA VAL A 21 12.40 6.99 1.46
C VAL A 21 11.53 6.02 0.65
N VAL A 22 10.90 5.07 1.33
CA VAL A 22 10.14 3.97 0.72
C VAL A 22 8.64 4.25 0.83
N PHE A 23 7.93 4.24 -0.30
CA PHE A 23 6.50 4.55 -0.38
C PHE A 23 5.68 3.31 -0.70
N LEU A 24 4.70 3.00 0.17
CA LEU A 24 3.74 1.91 0.01
C LEU A 24 2.34 2.47 -0.27
N HIS A 25 1.73 2.03 -1.38
CA HIS A 25 0.46 2.54 -1.87
C HIS A 25 -0.75 2.03 -1.08
N ALA A 26 -1.90 2.68 -1.30
CA ALA A 26 -3.18 2.25 -0.77
C ALA A 26 -3.73 1.03 -1.52
N PHE A 27 -4.67 0.33 -0.89
CA PHE A 27 -5.42 -0.74 -1.54
C PHE A 27 -6.05 -0.28 -2.86
N LEU A 28 -5.93 -1.13 -3.89
CA LEU A 28 -6.37 -0.94 -5.29
C LEU A 28 -5.59 0.06 -6.13
N LEU A 29 -4.61 0.75 -5.52
CA LEU A 29 -3.77 1.69 -6.25
C LEU A 29 -2.46 1.01 -6.63
N ASN A 30 -1.51 1.79 -7.12
CA ASN A 30 -0.17 1.32 -7.45
C ASN A 30 0.83 2.45 -7.18
N ARG A 31 2.13 2.20 -7.40
CA ARG A 31 3.23 3.13 -7.12
C ARG A 31 3.05 4.51 -7.75
N THR A 32 2.35 4.59 -8.89
CA THR A 32 2.13 5.84 -9.63
C THR A 32 1.22 6.84 -8.89
N MET A 33 0.57 6.43 -7.79
CA MET A 33 -0.11 7.35 -6.89
C MET A 33 0.86 8.34 -6.23
N TRP A 34 2.13 7.95 -6.08
CA TRP A 34 3.19 8.73 -5.43
C TRP A 34 4.00 9.60 -6.39
N ARG A 35 3.64 9.65 -7.67
CA ARG A 35 4.42 10.35 -8.71
C ARG A 35 4.73 11.81 -8.36
N VAL A 36 3.77 12.52 -7.75
CA VAL A 36 3.96 13.93 -7.36
C VAL A 36 4.97 14.06 -6.22
N GLN A 37 4.93 13.16 -5.23
CA GLN A 37 5.89 13.14 -4.12
C GLN A 37 7.28 12.72 -4.61
N GLU A 38 7.36 11.72 -5.48
CA GLU A 38 8.61 11.30 -6.10
C GLU A 38 9.28 12.44 -6.87
N GLU A 39 8.52 13.17 -7.69
CA GLU A 39 9.02 14.33 -8.43
C GLU A 39 9.49 15.46 -7.51
N ALA A 40 8.74 15.77 -6.46
CA ALA A 40 9.08 16.85 -5.53
C ALA A 40 10.28 16.53 -4.63
N LEU A 41 10.51 15.26 -4.30
CA LEU A 41 11.47 14.86 -3.25
C LEU A 41 12.76 14.22 -3.80
N SER A 42 12.77 13.74 -5.05
CA SER A 42 13.92 13.02 -5.63
C SER A 42 15.18 13.85 -5.86
N SER A 43 15.11 15.18 -5.74
CA SER A 43 16.30 16.05 -5.76
C SER A 43 17.09 16.02 -4.45
N GLN A 44 16.49 15.58 -3.34
CA GLN A 44 17.08 15.58 -2.00
C GLN A 44 17.19 14.18 -1.38
N PHE A 45 16.35 13.24 -1.83
CA PHE A 45 16.23 11.92 -1.25
C PHE A 45 16.24 10.85 -2.35
N ARG A 46 16.60 9.61 -1.97
CA ARG A 46 16.40 8.44 -2.83
C ARG A 46 14.98 7.91 -2.60
N ILE A 47 14.10 8.11 -3.57
CA ILE A 47 12.70 7.73 -3.48
C ILE A 47 12.50 6.36 -4.10
N ILE A 48 12.02 5.41 -3.30
CA ILE A 48 11.69 4.06 -3.72
C ILE A 48 10.17 3.91 -3.65
N THR A 49 9.51 3.69 -4.79
CA THR A 49 8.07 3.45 -4.87
C THR A 49 7.84 2.01 -5.32
N ILE A 50 6.94 1.28 -4.67
CA ILE A 50 6.78 -0.17 -4.91
C ILE A 50 5.35 -0.44 -5.35
N ASP A 51 5.17 -1.18 -6.46
CA ASP A 51 3.91 -1.86 -6.73
C ASP A 51 3.86 -3.10 -5.85
N LEU A 52 2.96 -3.13 -4.88
CA LEU A 52 2.81 -4.28 -4.01
C LEU A 52 2.35 -5.49 -4.83
N ARG A 53 2.61 -6.69 -4.32
CA ARG A 53 2.09 -7.95 -4.86
C ARG A 53 0.64 -7.80 -5.31
N GLY A 54 0.34 -8.24 -6.52
CA GLY A 54 -1.01 -8.18 -7.09
C GLY A 54 -1.43 -6.86 -7.70
N HIS A 55 -0.58 -5.82 -7.68
CA HIS A 55 -0.91 -4.48 -8.16
C HIS A 55 0.05 -3.97 -9.22
N GLY A 56 -0.43 -3.03 -10.04
CA GLY A 56 0.40 -2.34 -11.03
C GLY A 56 1.08 -3.30 -11.98
N GLU A 57 2.41 -3.21 -12.07
CA GLU A 57 3.24 -4.07 -12.92
C GLU A 57 3.92 -5.22 -12.15
N SER A 58 3.54 -5.44 -10.89
CA SER A 58 3.98 -6.58 -10.09
C SER A 58 3.11 -7.81 -10.37
N ASP A 59 3.71 -8.99 -10.22
CA ASP A 59 2.98 -10.25 -10.42
C ASP A 59 1.80 -10.38 -9.43
N ALA A 60 0.75 -11.01 -9.95
CA ALA A 60 -0.50 -11.30 -9.26
C ALA A 60 -0.70 -12.82 -9.13
N PRO A 61 0.08 -13.50 -8.28
CA PRO A 61 -0.05 -14.94 -8.11
C PRO A 61 -1.43 -15.29 -7.55
N LEU A 62 -1.99 -16.39 -8.03
CA LEU A 62 -3.19 -16.97 -7.44
C LEU A 62 -2.86 -17.55 -6.06
N GLY A 63 -3.73 -17.32 -5.09
CA GLY A 63 -3.60 -17.88 -3.75
C GLY A 63 -3.87 -16.85 -2.68
N HIS A 64 -3.84 -17.33 -1.43
CA HIS A 64 -3.92 -16.48 -0.25
C HIS A 64 -2.55 -15.83 0.00
N HIS A 65 -2.55 -14.55 0.35
CA HIS A 65 -1.37 -13.86 0.89
C HIS A 65 -1.74 -13.06 2.14
N THR A 66 -0.73 -12.72 2.93
CA THR A 66 -0.89 -11.92 4.14
C THR A 66 -0.19 -10.58 4.00
N LEU A 67 -0.54 -9.62 4.86
CA LEU A 67 0.19 -8.35 4.93
C LEU A 67 1.62 -8.54 5.46
N ASP A 68 1.85 -9.59 6.25
CA ASP A 68 3.17 -10.03 6.69
C ASP A 68 4.02 -10.53 5.51
N GLN A 69 3.43 -11.24 4.54
CA GLN A 69 4.11 -11.61 3.29
C GLN A 69 4.46 -10.38 2.46
N ALA A 70 3.55 -9.40 2.35
CA ALA A 70 3.83 -8.15 1.65
C ALA A 70 4.98 -7.36 2.32
N ALA A 71 5.08 -7.38 3.65
CA ALA A 71 6.20 -6.79 4.37
C ALA A 71 7.53 -7.50 4.11
N GLU A 72 7.51 -8.84 4.02
CA GLU A 72 8.68 -9.63 3.63
C GLU A 72 9.12 -9.32 2.20
N ASP A 73 8.18 -9.13 1.26
CA ASP A 73 8.51 -8.74 -0.11
C ASP A 73 9.22 -7.37 -0.15
N VAL A 74 8.74 -6.40 0.63
CA VAL A 74 9.40 -5.10 0.79
C VAL A 74 10.80 -5.27 1.39
N ARG A 75 10.97 -6.11 2.42
CA ARG A 75 12.28 -6.35 3.04
C ARG A 75 13.28 -6.92 2.03
N THR A 76 12.90 -8.01 1.35
CA THR A 76 13.74 -8.69 0.35
C THR A 76 14.11 -7.76 -0.81
N LEU A 77 13.18 -6.90 -1.26
CA LEU A 77 13.49 -5.90 -2.28
C LEU A 77 14.55 -4.91 -1.78
N LEU A 78 14.39 -4.40 -0.56
CA LEU A 78 15.33 -3.47 0.02
C LEU A 78 16.71 -4.11 0.30
N ASP A 79 16.77 -5.42 0.61
CA ASP A 79 18.03 -6.17 0.67
C ASP A 79 18.76 -6.17 -0.69
N GLN A 80 18.05 -6.49 -1.78
CA GLN A 80 18.63 -6.45 -3.13
C GLN A 80 19.08 -5.05 -3.55
N LEU A 81 18.38 -4.02 -3.10
CA LEU A 81 18.73 -2.62 -3.33
C LEU A 81 19.81 -2.08 -2.37
N ALA A 82 20.46 -2.97 -1.60
CA ALA A 82 21.47 -2.66 -0.58
C ALA A 82 21.02 -1.56 0.40
N THR A 83 19.73 -1.52 0.72
CA THR A 83 19.10 -0.53 1.59
C THR A 83 18.94 -1.11 2.98
N GLN A 84 19.86 -0.75 3.88
CA GLN A 84 19.88 -1.22 5.25
C GLN A 84 18.82 -0.54 6.11
N GLN A 85 18.68 0.79 6.03
CA GLN A 85 17.64 1.51 6.76
C GLN A 85 17.01 2.59 5.87
N ALA A 86 15.71 2.85 6.07
CA ALA A 86 14.96 3.84 5.30
C ALA A 86 13.91 4.56 6.15
N VAL A 87 13.43 5.71 5.67
CA VAL A 87 12.16 6.28 6.12
C VAL A 87 11.05 5.63 5.31
N PHE A 88 9.94 5.26 5.95
CA PHE A 88 8.83 4.60 5.28
C PHE A 88 7.57 5.45 5.32
N VAL A 89 6.89 5.53 4.18
CA VAL A 89 5.63 6.25 4.00
C VAL A 89 4.58 5.27 3.52
N GLY A 90 3.52 5.09 4.31
CA GLY A 90 2.45 4.15 4.01
C GLY A 90 1.08 4.83 4.05
N LEU A 91 0.30 4.69 2.97
CA LEU A 91 -1.09 5.17 2.93
C LEU A 91 -2.08 4.01 3.08
N SER A 92 -3.03 4.13 4.02
CA SER A 92 -4.09 3.14 4.24
C SER A 92 -3.53 1.70 4.39
N MET A 93 -3.73 0.82 3.41
CA MET A 93 -3.15 -0.52 3.34
C MET A 93 -1.62 -0.53 3.45
N GLY A 94 -0.94 0.42 2.79
CA GLY A 94 0.50 0.59 2.94
C GLY A 94 0.90 0.81 4.39
N GLY A 95 0.09 1.53 5.17
CA GLY A 95 0.30 1.70 6.61
C GLY A 95 0.12 0.40 7.42
N TYR A 96 -0.83 -0.47 7.03
CA TYR A 96 -0.97 -1.80 7.66
C TYR A 96 0.25 -2.67 7.41
N ILE A 97 0.80 -2.62 6.19
CA ILE A 97 2.04 -3.32 5.83
C ILE A 97 3.22 -2.74 6.61
N LEU A 98 3.27 -1.43 6.85
CA LEU A 98 4.32 -0.84 7.70
C LEU A 98 4.24 -1.32 9.15
N PHE A 99 3.05 -1.57 9.71
CA PHE A 99 2.96 -2.20 11.03
C PHE A 99 3.48 -3.64 11.01
N ALA A 100 3.18 -4.42 9.97
CA ALA A 100 3.74 -5.76 9.79
C ALA A 100 5.26 -5.73 9.63
N PHE A 101 5.77 -4.80 8.83
CA PHE A 101 7.19 -4.59 8.63
C PHE A 101 7.89 -4.21 9.94
N TYR A 102 7.37 -3.23 10.68
CA TYR A 102 7.97 -2.76 11.92
C TYR A 102 8.04 -3.86 12.99
N ARG A 103 7.01 -4.74 13.08
CA ARG A 103 7.04 -5.88 14.01
C ARG A 103 8.23 -6.81 13.81
N LYS A 104 8.68 -6.98 12.56
CA LYS A 104 9.74 -7.93 12.19
C LYS A 104 11.10 -7.26 12.00
N TYR A 105 11.11 -6.00 11.57
CA TYR A 105 12.28 -5.31 11.02
C TYR A 105 12.44 -3.89 11.58
N ALA A 106 12.13 -3.67 12.87
CA ALA A 106 12.20 -2.34 13.51
C ALA A 106 13.57 -1.65 13.29
N ASP A 107 14.67 -2.39 13.35
CA ASP A 107 16.03 -1.86 13.19
C ASP A 107 16.31 -1.31 11.77
N HIS A 108 15.46 -1.63 10.79
CA HIS A 108 15.55 -1.13 9.42
C HIS A 108 14.77 0.19 9.22
N VAL A 109 14.07 0.68 10.23
CA VAL A 109 13.15 1.83 10.12
C VAL A 109 13.75 3.08 10.78
N LYS A 110 14.18 4.05 9.96
CA LYS A 110 14.69 5.36 10.44
C LYS A 110 13.58 6.33 10.82
N GLY A 111 12.38 6.14 10.27
CA GLY A 111 11.21 6.95 10.56
C GLY A 111 9.98 6.44 9.81
N LEU A 112 8.81 6.82 10.31
CA LEU A 112 7.52 6.38 9.78
C LEU A 112 6.62 7.58 9.44
N VAL A 113 5.92 7.48 8.31
CA VAL A 113 4.79 8.34 7.96
C VAL A 113 3.58 7.46 7.74
N LEU A 114 2.61 7.55 8.65
CA LEU A 114 1.37 6.77 8.65
C LEU A 114 0.23 7.68 8.18
N ALA A 115 -0.14 7.56 6.90
CA ALA A 115 -1.13 8.43 6.25
C ALA A 115 -2.46 7.71 6.02
N GLY A 116 -3.57 8.30 6.47
CA GLY A 116 -4.92 7.75 6.20
C GLY A 116 -5.08 6.28 6.60
N THR A 117 -4.41 5.85 7.68
CA THR A 117 -4.34 4.45 8.14
C THR A 117 -4.75 4.33 9.61
N ARG A 118 -4.88 3.09 10.10
CA ARG A 118 -5.27 2.75 11.48
C ARG A 118 -4.51 1.53 11.98
N ALA A 119 -4.26 1.48 13.29
CA ALA A 119 -3.54 0.36 13.92
C ALA A 119 -4.45 -0.80 14.34
N GLN A 120 -5.75 -0.52 14.56
CA GLN A 120 -6.71 -1.53 14.97
C GLN A 120 -6.87 -2.62 13.92
N ALA A 121 -7.10 -3.85 14.37
CA ALA A 121 -7.65 -4.91 13.52
C ALA A 121 -9.05 -4.54 13.01
N ASP A 122 -9.58 -5.28 12.04
CA ASP A 122 -10.98 -5.12 11.67
C ASP A 122 -11.93 -5.71 12.71
N THR A 123 -13.04 -5.02 12.93
CA THR A 123 -14.19 -5.56 13.67
C THR A 123 -14.83 -6.70 12.88
N VAL A 124 -15.73 -7.44 13.52
CA VAL A 124 -16.47 -8.53 12.85
C VAL A 124 -17.20 -8.01 11.60
N GLU A 125 -17.86 -6.87 11.71
CA GLU A 125 -18.56 -6.21 10.60
C GLU A 125 -17.58 -5.72 9.53
N GLY A 126 -16.41 -5.24 9.94
CA GLY A 126 -15.35 -4.85 9.02
C GLY A 126 -14.84 -6.03 8.18
N LYS A 127 -14.66 -7.21 8.80
CA LYS A 127 -14.28 -8.44 8.10
C LYS A 127 -15.38 -8.89 7.14
N GLU A 128 -16.63 -8.90 7.59
CA GLU A 128 -17.79 -9.22 6.76
C GLU A 128 -17.90 -8.29 5.54
N GLY A 129 -17.72 -6.98 5.73
CA GLY A 129 -17.69 -6.03 4.63
C GLY A 129 -16.59 -6.30 3.60
N ARG A 130 -15.43 -6.85 4.02
CA ARG A 130 -14.38 -7.28 3.08
C ARG A 130 -14.76 -8.54 2.32
N PHE A 131 -15.35 -9.53 2.99
CA PHE A 131 -15.85 -10.73 2.32
C PHE A 131 -16.90 -10.39 1.26
N GLN A 132 -17.83 -9.50 1.58
CA GLN A 132 -18.83 -9.02 0.63
C GLN A 132 -18.19 -8.27 -0.55
N MET A 133 -17.21 -7.40 -0.29
CA MET A 133 -16.49 -6.71 -1.36
C MET A 133 -15.72 -7.67 -2.26
N ALA A 134 -15.11 -8.71 -1.70
CA ALA A 134 -14.41 -9.74 -2.48
C ALA A 134 -15.38 -10.53 -3.37
N GLN A 135 -16.58 -10.85 -2.87
CA GLN A 135 -17.64 -11.47 -3.67
C GLN A 135 -18.12 -10.54 -4.80
N ILE A 136 -18.23 -9.23 -4.55
CA ILE A 136 -18.57 -8.24 -5.57
C ILE A 136 -17.48 -8.20 -6.65
N ALA A 137 -16.21 -8.16 -6.26
CA ALA A 137 -15.08 -8.15 -7.19
C ALA A 137 -15.11 -9.39 -8.09
N HIS A 138 -15.37 -10.56 -7.51
CA HIS A 138 -15.48 -11.81 -8.26
C HIS A 138 -16.68 -11.82 -9.22
N LYS A 139 -17.86 -11.37 -8.77
CA LYS A 139 -19.11 -11.44 -9.55
C LYS A 139 -19.25 -10.33 -10.60
N LYS A 140 -18.72 -9.14 -10.31
CA LYS A 140 -18.98 -7.91 -11.09
C LYS A 140 -17.72 -7.24 -11.65
N GLY A 141 -16.53 -7.77 -11.35
CA GLY A 141 -15.26 -7.25 -11.86
C GLY A 141 -14.74 -6.01 -11.13
N SER A 142 -13.56 -5.57 -11.54
CA SER A 142 -12.83 -4.44 -10.94
C SER A 142 -13.52 -3.07 -11.18
N SER A 143 -14.27 -2.92 -12.27
CA SER A 143 -15.00 -1.66 -12.56
C SER A 143 -16.11 -1.39 -11.53
N ALA A 144 -16.84 -2.43 -11.11
CA ALA A 144 -17.82 -2.30 -10.03
C ALA A 144 -17.16 -1.95 -8.69
N ILE A 145 -15.94 -2.42 -8.45
CA ILE A 145 -15.15 -2.03 -7.27
C ILE A 145 -14.73 -0.57 -7.36
N ALA A 146 -14.31 -0.09 -8.54
CA ALA A 146 -13.98 1.30 -8.76
C ALA A 146 -15.18 2.23 -8.49
N ASP A 147 -16.39 1.86 -8.95
CA ASP A 147 -17.62 2.62 -8.67
C ASP A 147 -17.91 2.75 -7.16
N ILE A 148 -17.67 1.69 -6.40
CA ILE A 148 -17.88 1.68 -4.94
C ILE A 148 -16.78 2.45 -4.21
N MET A 149 -15.53 2.38 -4.70
CA MET A 149 -14.37 2.86 -3.96
C MET A 149 -14.01 4.32 -4.26
N ILE A 150 -14.26 4.83 -5.48
CA ILE A 150 -13.92 6.21 -5.83
C ILE A 150 -14.58 7.24 -4.88
N PRO A 151 -15.88 7.16 -4.57
CA PRO A 151 -16.51 8.08 -3.61
C PRO A 151 -15.97 7.97 -2.18
N LYS A 152 -15.29 6.86 -1.84
CA LYS A 152 -14.66 6.65 -0.53
C LYS A 152 -13.20 7.10 -0.51
N LEU A 153 -12.54 7.18 -1.67
CA LEU A 153 -11.14 7.54 -1.83
C LEU A 153 -10.95 9.04 -2.11
N LEU A 154 -11.90 9.67 -2.81
CA LEU A 154 -11.80 11.07 -3.25
C LEU A 154 -12.93 11.90 -2.64
N SER A 155 -12.60 13.14 -2.26
CA SER A 155 -13.61 14.07 -1.77
C SER A 155 -14.60 14.46 -2.87
N PRO A 156 -15.85 14.84 -2.54
CA PRO A 156 -16.82 15.31 -3.52
C PRO A 156 -16.28 16.45 -4.40
N ALA A 157 -15.55 17.40 -3.79
CA ALA A 157 -14.90 18.48 -4.51
C ALA A 157 -13.86 17.97 -5.54
N THR A 158 -13.05 16.97 -5.18
CA THR A 158 -12.09 16.37 -6.13
C THR A 158 -12.82 15.66 -7.27
N ILE A 159 -13.88 14.92 -6.97
CA ILE A 159 -14.69 14.21 -7.98
C ILE A 159 -15.30 15.20 -8.97
N GLN A 160 -15.79 16.34 -8.48
CA GLN A 160 -16.44 17.35 -9.31
C GLN A 160 -15.45 18.19 -10.12
N THR A 161 -14.29 18.54 -9.54
CA THR A 161 -13.39 19.56 -10.11
C THR A 161 -12.15 19.00 -10.80
N LYS A 162 -11.81 17.72 -10.58
CA LYS A 162 -10.58 17.07 -11.08
C LYS A 162 -10.88 15.73 -11.76
N PRO A 163 -11.62 15.72 -12.89
CA PRO A 163 -11.99 14.49 -13.59
C PRO A 163 -10.77 13.66 -14.03
N GLU A 164 -9.64 14.30 -14.30
CA GLU A 164 -8.38 13.64 -14.63
C GLU A 164 -7.82 12.79 -13.47
N ILE A 165 -8.00 13.26 -12.22
CA ILE A 165 -7.62 12.49 -11.02
C ILE A 165 -8.57 11.32 -10.81
N VAL A 166 -9.87 11.54 -11.00
CA VAL A 166 -10.88 10.46 -10.93
C VAL A 166 -10.56 9.37 -11.94
N GLN A 167 -10.29 9.75 -13.19
CA GLN A 167 -9.95 8.80 -14.24
C GLN A 167 -8.66 8.07 -13.94
N LYS A 168 -7.62 8.77 -13.45
CA LYS A 168 -6.36 8.13 -13.07
C LYS A 168 -6.58 7.08 -11.97
N VAL A 169 -7.35 7.40 -10.92
CA VAL A 169 -7.66 6.46 -9.84
C VAL A 169 -8.49 5.29 -10.37
N ARG A 170 -9.49 5.54 -11.22
CA ARG A 170 -10.27 4.48 -11.87
C ARG A 170 -9.38 3.51 -12.65
N THR A 171 -8.50 4.02 -13.50
CA THR A 171 -7.57 3.20 -14.28
C THR A 171 -6.68 2.33 -13.39
N MET A 172 -6.21 2.85 -12.24
CA MET A 172 -5.46 2.03 -11.29
C MET A 172 -6.31 0.88 -10.75
N ILE A 173 -7.54 1.18 -10.28
CA ILE A 173 -8.42 0.16 -9.68
C ILE A 173 -8.78 -0.91 -10.72
N GLU A 174 -9.18 -0.49 -11.92
CA GLU A 174 -9.62 -1.38 -13.00
C GLU A 174 -8.49 -2.27 -13.55
N GLY A 175 -7.24 -1.81 -13.44
CA GLY A 175 -6.05 -2.59 -13.82
C GLY A 175 -5.73 -3.76 -12.88
N ASN A 176 -6.34 -3.85 -11.68
CA ASN A 176 -6.10 -4.97 -10.77
C ASN A 176 -6.92 -6.20 -11.18
N GLN A 177 -6.32 -7.38 -11.08
CA GLN A 177 -7.05 -8.64 -11.20
C GLN A 177 -8.03 -8.81 -10.04
N THR A 178 -9.20 -9.38 -10.32
CA THR A 178 -10.23 -9.62 -9.28
C THR A 178 -9.75 -10.57 -8.18
N SER A 179 -8.87 -11.51 -8.52
CA SER A 179 -8.14 -12.38 -7.58
C SER A 179 -7.26 -11.59 -6.62
N SER A 180 -6.46 -10.63 -7.12
CA SER A 180 -5.64 -9.75 -6.28
C SER A 180 -6.51 -8.92 -5.34
N ILE A 181 -7.57 -8.30 -5.88
CA ILE A 181 -8.54 -7.52 -5.09
C ILE A 181 -9.09 -8.36 -3.93
N ALA A 182 -9.54 -9.58 -4.22
CA ALA A 182 -10.05 -10.49 -3.21
C ALA A 182 -8.95 -10.88 -2.20
N GLY A 183 -7.76 -11.22 -2.67
CA GLY A 183 -6.61 -11.58 -1.83
C GLY A 183 -6.26 -10.49 -0.82
N ASP A 184 -6.16 -9.23 -1.23
CA ASP A 184 -5.87 -8.12 -0.32
C ASP A 184 -6.99 -7.86 0.67
N LEU A 185 -8.25 -8.02 0.24
CA LEU A 185 -9.39 -7.94 1.13
C LEU A 185 -9.32 -9.02 2.22
N MET A 186 -8.94 -10.25 1.88
CA MET A 186 -8.75 -11.32 2.87
C MET A 186 -7.54 -11.02 3.77
N ALA A 187 -6.40 -10.63 3.19
CA ALA A 187 -5.18 -10.29 3.91
C ALA A 187 -5.42 -9.19 4.95
N MET A 188 -6.17 -8.15 4.57
CA MET A 188 -6.53 -7.08 5.49
C MET A 188 -7.56 -7.51 6.54
N ALA A 189 -8.50 -8.42 6.22
CA ALA A 189 -9.46 -8.95 7.19
C ALA A 189 -8.77 -9.74 8.31
N GLU A 190 -7.69 -10.44 7.97
CA GLU A 190 -6.94 -11.30 8.87
C GLU A 190 -5.83 -10.57 9.65
N ARG A 191 -5.51 -9.31 9.27
CA ARG A 191 -4.42 -8.58 9.90
C ARG A 191 -4.59 -8.48 11.44
N PRO A 192 -3.51 -8.65 12.22
CA PRO A 192 -3.58 -8.54 13.67
C PRO A 192 -3.75 -7.08 14.12
N ASP A 193 -4.21 -6.93 15.36
CA ASP A 193 -4.26 -5.62 16.01
C ASP A 193 -2.83 -5.12 16.28
N SER A 194 -2.58 -3.85 15.95
CA SER A 194 -1.27 -3.21 16.10
C SER A 194 -1.28 -2.08 17.14
N ILE A 195 -2.29 -1.98 18.00
CA ILE A 195 -2.38 -0.92 19.02
C ILE A 195 -1.26 -1.05 20.05
N SER A 196 -0.96 -2.27 20.49
CA SER A 196 0.16 -2.53 21.41
C SER A 196 1.51 -2.15 20.78
N LEU A 197 1.67 -2.39 19.48
CA LEU A 197 2.88 -2.04 18.72
C LEU A 197 3.15 -0.53 18.74
N LEU A 198 2.12 0.32 18.75
CA LEU A 198 2.30 1.78 18.75
C LEU A 198 3.18 2.26 19.93
N ARG A 199 3.15 1.55 21.06
CA ARG A 199 3.97 1.87 22.24
C ARG A 199 5.42 1.40 22.12
N GLN A 200 5.70 0.53 21.15
CA GLN A 200 7.03 -0.04 20.88
C GLN A 200 7.74 0.70 19.73
N ILE A 201 7.06 1.64 19.06
CA ILE A 201 7.68 2.45 18.02
C ILE A 201 8.61 3.48 18.67
N THR A 202 9.90 3.36 18.40
CA THR A 202 10.96 4.23 18.95
C THR A 202 11.50 5.22 17.92
N CYS A 203 11.30 4.96 16.63
CA CYS A 203 11.70 5.88 15.57
C CYS A 203 10.75 7.10 15.45
N PRO A 204 11.24 8.24 14.94
CA PRO A 204 10.40 9.40 14.65
C PRO A 204 9.20 9.03 13.75
N THR A 205 7.99 9.41 14.17
CA THR A 205 6.76 9.02 13.48
C THR A 205 5.84 10.22 13.24
N ILE A 206 5.40 10.40 12.00
CA ILE A 206 4.37 11.35 11.60
C ILE A 206 3.07 10.59 11.34
N LYS A 207 1.97 11.06 11.93
CA LYS A 207 0.62 10.58 11.63
C LYS A 207 -0.12 11.63 10.82
N MET A 208 -0.50 11.31 9.59
CA MET A 208 -1.29 12.17 8.72
C MET A 208 -2.72 11.66 8.64
N ARG A 209 -3.68 12.51 9.01
CA ARG A 209 -5.12 12.22 8.89
C ARG A 209 -5.72 13.16 7.85
N PHE A 210 -6.48 12.60 6.91
CA PHE A 210 -7.28 13.38 5.99
C PHE A 210 -8.66 13.57 6.63
N PHE A 211 -9.06 14.83 6.78
CA PHE A 211 -10.42 15.17 7.18
C PHE A 211 -11.26 15.23 5.91
N SER A 212 -12.34 14.45 5.88
CA SER A 212 -13.41 14.53 4.87
C SER A 212 -14.40 15.61 5.22
#